data_AF-A0A059FPU0-F1
#
_entry.id   AF-A0A059FPU0-F1
#
_cell.length_a   1.000
_cell.length_b   1.000
_cell.length_c   1.000
_cell.angle_alpha   90.00
_cell.angle_beta   90.00
_cell.angle_gamma   90.00
#
_symmetry.space_group_name_H-M   'P 1'
#
loop_
_entity.id
_entity.type
_entity.pdbx_description
1 polymer ?
#
loop_
_entity_poly.entity_id
_entity_poly.type
_entity_poly.pdbx_seq_one_letter_code
_entity_poly.pdbx_strand_id
1 'polypeptide(L)'
;MPLQNRVDPFGEIHAVPDKGAFMGNRGGCFHLPDQTLRSRRWATQQWIICLLDFKGRRRALMQPGLYTELFFLDEATALAAGHRPCHECRRADALAFRAALDRANVLPASAKVVAMDRLIAGEVQSVLKGEATREITTPAALPDGAFYTVSDTAWLKQGETARPWSFAGYGAAQPLHASGHRLTPRATCAALAAGYLPALHPSAAR
;
A
#
# COMPACT_ATOMS: atom_id res chain seq x y z
N MET A 1 15.23 -16.88 -10.66
CA MET A 1 15.25 -15.56 -9.98
C MET A 1 13.82 -15.16 -9.66
N PRO A 2 13.55 -14.47 -8.53
CA PRO A 2 12.21 -13.97 -8.25
C PRO A 2 11.77 -12.94 -9.31
N LEU A 3 10.47 -12.90 -9.62
CA LEU A 3 9.90 -11.85 -10.45
C LEU A 3 9.97 -10.49 -9.72
N GLN A 4 10.10 -9.40 -10.48
CA GLN A 4 10.00 -8.05 -9.95
C GLN A 4 8.52 -7.69 -9.70
N ASN A 5 7.99 -8.11 -8.56
CA ASN A 5 6.57 -7.91 -8.22
C ASN A 5 6.30 -7.74 -6.72
N ARG A 6 7.34 -7.45 -5.93
CA ARG A 6 7.19 -7.14 -4.50
C ARG A 6 7.19 -5.65 -4.31
N VAL A 7 6.15 -5.12 -3.66
CA VAL A 7 6.02 -3.67 -3.47
C VAL A 7 6.37 -3.32 -2.04
N ASP A 8 7.24 -2.33 -1.88
CA ASP A 8 7.60 -1.78 -0.58
C ASP A 8 6.68 -0.61 -0.16
N PRO A 9 6.79 -0.09 1.07
CA PRO A 9 6.00 1.07 1.51
C PRO A 9 6.30 2.36 0.73
N PHE A 10 7.42 2.41 -0.01
CA PHE A 10 7.78 3.55 -0.84
C PHE A 10 6.99 3.58 -2.15
N GLY A 11 6.41 2.45 -2.55
CA GLY A 11 5.77 2.26 -3.84
C GLY A 11 6.72 1.73 -4.93
N GLU A 12 7.93 1.34 -4.57
CA GLU A 12 8.90 0.73 -5.49
C GLU A 12 8.63 -0.78 -5.65
N ILE A 13 9.03 -1.33 -6.79
CA ILE A 13 8.80 -2.74 -7.14
C ILE A 13 10.13 -3.49 -7.22
N HIS A 14 10.26 -4.54 -6.43
CA HIS A 14 11.51 -5.26 -6.18
C HIS A 14 11.42 -6.73 -6.60
N ALA A 15 12.57 -7.29 -6.98
CA ALA A 15 12.75 -8.71 -7.28
C ALA A 15 13.40 -9.41 -6.08
N VAL A 16 12.57 -9.75 -5.08
CA VAL A 16 13.01 -10.43 -3.84
C VAL A 16 12.23 -11.73 -3.63
N PRO A 17 12.81 -12.75 -2.96
CA PRO A 17 12.20 -14.06 -2.81
C PRO A 17 11.07 -14.10 -1.77
N ASP A 18 11.00 -13.12 -0.87
CA ASP A 18 10.02 -13.05 0.20
C ASP A 18 8.58 -13.17 -0.30
N LYS A 19 7.71 -13.75 0.51
CA LYS A 19 6.29 -13.92 0.18
C LYS A 19 5.47 -12.85 0.90
N GLY A 20 4.51 -12.28 0.19
CA GLY A 20 3.53 -11.37 0.78
C GLY A 20 2.30 -12.10 1.30
N ALA A 21 1.56 -11.49 2.24
CA ALA A 21 0.26 -11.98 2.69
C ALA A 21 -0.89 -11.54 1.75
N PHE A 22 -0.63 -10.58 0.86
CA PHE A 22 -1.62 -10.06 -0.08
C PHE A 22 -1.06 -9.93 -1.49
N MET A 23 -1.97 -9.90 -2.47
CA MET A 23 -1.66 -9.54 -3.85
C MET A 23 -2.38 -8.25 -4.24
N GLY A 24 -2.15 -7.77 -5.45
CA GLY A 24 -2.83 -6.61 -5.99
C GLY A 24 -2.35 -6.27 -7.39
N ASN A 25 -2.71 -5.08 -7.87
CA ASN A 25 -2.24 -4.55 -9.14
C ASN A 25 -2.32 -3.02 -9.16
N ARG A 26 -1.69 -2.42 -10.17
CA ARG A 26 -1.70 -0.96 -10.44
C ARG A 26 -2.49 -0.61 -11.70
N GLY A 27 -3.58 -1.33 -11.92
CA GLY A 27 -4.34 -1.35 -13.16
C GLY A 27 -3.54 -1.96 -14.31
N GLY A 28 -4.19 -2.83 -15.10
CA GLY A 28 -3.71 -3.29 -16.40
C GLY A 28 -2.30 -3.89 -16.48
N CYS A 29 -1.86 -4.11 -17.72
CA CYS A 29 -0.57 -4.72 -18.04
C CYS A 29 0.54 -3.65 -18.10
N PHE A 30 1.62 -3.90 -17.38
CA PHE A 30 2.86 -3.13 -17.51
C PHE A 30 4.12 -4.02 -17.46
N HIS A 31 3.95 -5.32 -17.71
CA HIS A 31 5.04 -6.25 -17.98
C HIS A 31 5.21 -6.48 -19.49
N LEU A 32 6.34 -7.08 -19.86
CA LEU A 32 6.67 -7.58 -21.19
C LEU A 32 6.41 -9.10 -21.25
N PRO A 33 6.35 -9.71 -22.46
CA PRO A 33 6.11 -11.15 -22.59
C PRO A 33 7.12 -12.05 -21.86
N ASP A 34 8.32 -11.54 -21.59
CA ASP A 34 9.38 -12.20 -20.81
C ASP A 34 9.26 -11.97 -19.28
N GLN A 35 8.13 -11.43 -18.82
CA GLN A 35 7.82 -11.11 -17.42
C GLN A 35 8.72 -10.02 -16.78
N THR A 36 9.47 -9.26 -17.59
CA THR A 36 10.15 -8.05 -17.12
C THR A 36 9.21 -6.84 -17.12
N LEU A 37 9.49 -5.82 -16.30
CA LEU A 37 8.64 -4.63 -16.21
C LEU A 37 9.01 -3.56 -17.24
N ARG A 38 7.99 -2.94 -17.84
CA ARG A 38 8.15 -1.72 -18.67
C ARG A 38 8.52 -0.53 -17.79
N SER A 39 9.16 0.49 -18.37
CA SER A 39 9.55 1.74 -17.67
C SER A 39 8.40 2.34 -16.84
N ARG A 40 7.20 2.39 -17.40
CA ARG A 40 5.97 2.75 -16.69
C ARG A 40 5.58 1.66 -15.69
N ARG A 41 5.50 2.00 -14.40
CA ARG A 41 5.25 1.05 -13.28
C ARG A 41 3.77 0.88 -12.87
N TRP A 42 2.82 1.35 -13.68
CA TRP A 42 1.38 1.24 -13.45
C TRP A 42 0.60 1.48 -14.74
N ALA A 43 -0.61 0.91 -14.90
CA ALA A 43 -1.46 1.26 -16.04
C ALA A 43 -2.46 2.37 -15.79
N THR A 44 -3.01 2.46 -14.57
CA THR A 44 -4.03 3.45 -14.20
C THR A 44 -3.84 3.90 -12.74
N GLN A 45 -4.79 4.63 -12.18
CA GLN A 45 -4.87 4.94 -10.74
C GLN A 45 -5.66 3.88 -9.94
N GLN A 46 -6.19 2.84 -10.58
CA GLN A 46 -6.94 1.77 -9.91
C GLN A 46 -5.98 0.80 -9.21
N TRP A 47 -5.33 1.28 -8.16
CA TRP A 47 -4.36 0.53 -7.38
C TRP A 47 -5.11 -0.18 -6.28
N ILE A 48 -5.17 -1.51 -6.38
CA ILE A 48 -5.99 -2.33 -5.50
C ILE A 48 -5.17 -3.41 -4.81
N ILE A 49 -5.50 -3.66 -3.54
CA ILE A 49 -5.03 -4.81 -2.78
C ILE A 49 -6.15 -5.87 -2.69
N CYS A 50 -5.77 -7.12 -2.92
CA CYS A 50 -6.60 -8.30 -3.07
C CYS A 50 -6.12 -9.45 -2.17
N LEU A 51 -6.99 -10.41 -1.92
CA LEU A 51 -6.62 -11.68 -1.28
C LEU A 51 -5.77 -12.54 -2.21
N LEU A 52 -4.90 -13.38 -1.64
CA LEU A 52 -4.12 -14.37 -2.39
C LEU A 52 -4.99 -15.50 -2.95
N ASP A 53 -5.98 -15.94 -2.18
CA ASP A 53 -6.95 -16.96 -2.58
C ASP A 53 -8.36 -16.38 -2.54
N PHE A 54 -9.08 -16.54 -3.64
CA PHE A 54 -10.47 -16.13 -3.78
C PHE A 54 -11.16 -17.03 -4.79
N LYS A 55 -12.21 -17.73 -4.34
CA LYS A 55 -13.01 -18.65 -5.17
C LYS A 55 -12.17 -19.74 -5.88
N GLY A 56 -11.06 -20.17 -5.27
CA GLY A 56 -10.17 -21.21 -5.82
C GLY A 56 -9.50 -20.81 -7.14
N ARG A 57 -9.46 -19.52 -7.48
CA ARG A 57 -8.86 -19.03 -8.74
C ARG A 57 -7.35 -19.28 -8.73
N ARG A 58 -6.85 -19.99 -9.74
CA ARG A 58 -5.40 -20.18 -9.99
C ARG A 58 -5.02 -19.47 -11.29
N ARG A 59 -3.88 -18.78 -11.29
CA ARG A 59 -3.40 -18.02 -12.45
C ARG A 59 -1.88 -18.12 -12.53
N ALA A 60 -1.34 -18.32 -13.73
CA ALA A 60 0.07 -18.04 -13.96
C ALA A 60 0.29 -16.51 -13.92
N LEU A 61 1.39 -16.08 -13.30
CA LEU A 61 1.71 -14.67 -13.10
C LEU A 61 2.18 -14.02 -14.40
N MET A 62 1.87 -12.73 -14.55
CA MET A 62 2.35 -11.88 -15.65
C MET A 62 2.15 -12.53 -17.03
N GLN A 63 0.96 -13.10 -17.25
CA GLN A 63 0.60 -13.59 -18.57
C GLN A 63 0.43 -12.43 -19.54
N PRO A 64 0.95 -12.53 -20.78
CA PRO A 64 0.89 -11.46 -21.76
C PRO A 64 -0.52 -10.89 -21.93
N GLY A 65 -0.63 -9.55 -21.87
CA GLY A 65 -1.89 -8.83 -22.03
C GLY A 65 -2.80 -8.81 -20.80
N LEU A 66 -2.51 -9.59 -19.75
CA LEU A 66 -3.21 -9.52 -18.48
C LEU A 66 -2.57 -8.49 -17.55
N TYR A 67 -3.27 -8.15 -16.46
CA TYR A 67 -2.72 -7.18 -15.52
C TYR A 67 -1.46 -7.72 -14.84
N THR A 68 -0.55 -6.82 -14.48
CA THR A 68 0.65 -7.23 -13.71
C THR A 68 0.28 -7.46 -12.25
N GLU A 69 0.45 -8.69 -11.77
CA GLU A 69 0.30 -9.04 -10.36
C GLU A 69 1.42 -8.44 -9.51
N LEU A 70 1.05 -7.86 -8.38
CA LEU A 70 1.94 -7.35 -7.34
C LEU A 70 1.63 -8.03 -6.01
N PHE A 71 2.61 -8.04 -5.10
CA PHE A 71 2.49 -8.66 -3.79
C PHE A 71 3.05 -7.75 -2.70
N PHE A 72 2.43 -7.84 -1.53
CA PHE A 72 2.69 -6.97 -0.39
C PHE A 72 2.88 -7.81 0.86
N LEU A 73 3.83 -7.41 1.72
CA LEU A 73 4.03 -8.05 3.02
C LEU A 73 2.69 -8.17 3.77
N ASP A 74 1.96 -7.05 3.86
CA ASP A 74 0.65 -6.94 4.50
C ASP A 74 -0.17 -5.79 3.90
N GLU A 75 -1.33 -5.50 4.49
CA GLU A 75 -2.18 -4.42 4.01
C GLU A 75 -1.60 -3.03 4.28
N ALA A 76 -0.99 -2.79 5.44
CA ALA A 76 -0.41 -1.49 5.75
C ALA A 76 0.68 -1.10 4.75
N THR A 77 1.49 -2.07 4.30
CA THR A 77 2.46 -1.89 3.20
C THR A 77 1.76 -1.45 1.90
N ALA A 78 0.67 -2.10 1.52
CA ALA A 78 -0.05 -1.77 0.28
C ALA A 78 -0.74 -0.40 0.35
N LEU A 79 -1.33 -0.07 1.50
CA LEU A 79 -1.92 1.23 1.80
C LEU A 79 -0.88 2.35 1.70
N ALA A 80 0.32 2.14 2.26
CA ALA A 80 1.44 3.06 2.12
C ALA A 80 1.85 3.25 0.65
N ALA A 81 1.90 2.15 -0.09
CA ALA A 81 2.17 2.15 -1.52
C ALA A 81 1.01 2.66 -2.40
N GLY A 82 -0.05 3.23 -1.82
CA GLY A 82 -1.14 3.89 -2.56
C GLY A 82 -2.25 2.96 -3.06
N HIS A 83 -2.39 1.76 -2.51
CA HIS A 83 -3.46 0.83 -2.87
C HIS A 83 -4.63 0.97 -1.90
N ARG A 84 -5.85 0.74 -2.40
CA ARG A 84 -7.06 0.60 -1.56
C ARG A 84 -7.62 -0.83 -1.62
N PRO A 85 -8.45 -1.25 -0.66
CA PRO A 85 -9.06 -2.57 -0.72
C PRO A 85 -9.90 -2.79 -1.98
N CYS A 86 -9.79 -4.00 -2.54
CA CYS A 86 -10.55 -4.44 -3.71
C CYS A 86 -12.03 -4.67 -3.37
N HIS A 87 -12.94 -4.14 -4.20
CA HIS A 87 -14.39 -4.29 -3.99
C HIS A 87 -14.93 -5.69 -4.36
N GLU A 88 -14.12 -6.55 -4.98
CA GLU A 88 -14.51 -7.92 -5.34
C GLU A 88 -14.17 -8.90 -4.21
N CYS A 89 -12.89 -9.16 -3.97
CA CYS A 89 -12.45 -10.17 -3.00
C CYS A 89 -12.32 -9.64 -1.57
N ARG A 90 -12.21 -8.33 -1.38
CA ARG A 90 -12.08 -7.66 -0.07
C ARG A 90 -13.24 -6.70 0.18
N ARG A 91 -14.46 -7.10 -0.20
CA ARG A 91 -15.63 -6.21 -0.22
C ARG A 91 -15.93 -5.58 1.15
N ALA A 92 -15.86 -6.36 2.24
CA ALA A 92 -16.10 -5.85 3.58
C ALA A 92 -15.07 -4.74 3.94
N ASP A 93 -13.79 -5.01 3.71
CA ASP A 93 -12.70 -4.06 3.93
C ASP A 93 -12.86 -2.80 3.06
N ALA A 94 -13.24 -2.96 1.79
CA ALA A 94 -13.46 -1.84 0.88
C ALA A 94 -14.59 -0.92 1.34
N LEU A 95 -15.68 -1.49 1.87
CA LEU A 95 -16.79 -0.72 2.44
C LEU A 95 -16.39 -0.05 3.76
N ALA A 96 -15.65 -0.75 4.63
CA ALA A 96 -15.13 -0.18 5.87
C ALA A 96 -14.17 0.98 5.62
N PHE A 97 -13.26 0.84 4.65
CA PHE A 97 -12.32 1.88 4.23
C PHE A 97 -13.06 3.11 3.69
N ARG A 98 -14.06 2.91 2.83
CA ARG A 98 -14.90 4.00 2.31
C ARG A 98 -15.68 4.69 3.42
N ALA A 99 -16.25 3.95 4.35
CA ALA A 99 -16.96 4.52 5.49
C ALA A 99 -16.02 5.32 6.42
N ALA A 100 -14.76 4.90 6.56
CA ALA A 100 -13.77 5.64 7.32
C ALA A 100 -13.38 6.97 6.64
N LEU A 101 -13.22 6.98 5.31
CA LEU A 101 -13.00 8.22 4.54
C LEU A 101 -14.18 9.21 4.67
N ASP A 102 -15.40 8.70 4.70
CA ASP A 102 -16.61 9.49 4.91
C ASP A 102 -16.65 10.10 6.32
N ARG A 103 -16.43 9.28 7.36
CA ARG A 103 -16.32 9.76 8.75
C ARG A 103 -15.22 10.80 8.95
N ALA A 104 -14.11 10.67 8.22
CA ALA A 104 -13.00 11.61 8.25
C ALA A 104 -13.25 12.90 7.45
N ASN A 105 -14.43 13.07 6.84
CA ASN A 105 -14.78 14.18 5.95
C ASN A 105 -13.80 14.34 4.76
N VAL A 106 -13.16 13.25 4.33
CA VAL A 106 -12.22 13.25 3.19
C VAL A 106 -12.95 13.03 1.88
N LEU A 107 -13.87 12.06 1.86
CA LEU A 107 -14.61 11.72 0.67
C LEU A 107 -15.99 11.17 1.05
N PRO A 108 -17.10 11.77 0.58
CA PRO A 108 -18.42 11.35 0.99
C PRO A 108 -18.72 9.93 0.51
N ALA A 109 -19.55 9.19 1.25
CA ALA A 109 -19.95 7.82 0.91
C ALA A 109 -20.61 7.71 -0.48
N SER A 110 -21.14 8.80 -1.05
CA SER A 110 -21.72 8.85 -2.41
C SER A 110 -20.68 9.02 -3.53
N ALA A 111 -19.44 9.37 -3.21
CA ALA A 111 -18.42 9.68 -4.21
C ALA A 111 -18.06 8.48 -5.08
N LYS A 112 -17.75 8.74 -6.35
CA LYS A 112 -17.28 7.72 -7.29
C LYS A 112 -15.91 7.18 -6.85
N VAL A 113 -15.68 5.88 -7.07
CA VAL A 113 -14.41 5.21 -6.72
C VAL A 113 -13.19 5.88 -7.36
N VAL A 114 -13.33 6.44 -8.56
CA VAL A 114 -12.24 7.17 -9.23
C VAL A 114 -11.75 8.40 -8.45
N ALA A 115 -12.61 9.04 -7.64
CA ALA A 115 -12.19 10.14 -6.77
C ALA A 115 -11.28 9.64 -5.64
N MET A 116 -11.59 8.46 -5.08
CA MET A 116 -10.76 7.78 -4.09
C MET A 116 -9.42 7.36 -4.68
N ASP A 117 -9.42 6.77 -5.88
CA ASP A 117 -8.22 6.38 -6.62
C ASP A 117 -7.29 7.60 -6.84
N ARG A 118 -7.85 8.77 -7.18
CA ARG A 118 -7.09 10.01 -7.36
C ARG A 118 -6.47 10.52 -6.06
N LEU A 119 -7.19 10.47 -4.94
CA LEU A 119 -6.68 10.93 -3.64
C LEU A 119 -5.56 10.05 -3.09
N ILE A 120 -5.58 8.75 -3.42
CA ILE A 120 -4.65 7.78 -2.83
C ILE A 120 -3.52 7.46 -3.80
N ALA A 121 -3.84 6.79 -4.92
CA ALA A 121 -2.83 6.43 -5.91
C ALA A 121 -2.25 7.67 -6.61
N GLY A 122 -3.04 8.73 -6.78
CA GLY A 122 -2.55 9.98 -7.36
C GLY A 122 -1.48 10.67 -6.52
N GLU A 123 -1.60 10.67 -5.19
CA GLU A 123 -0.57 11.21 -4.27
C GLU A 123 0.74 10.42 -4.39
N VAL A 124 0.67 9.08 -4.44
CA VAL A 124 1.88 8.25 -4.61
C VAL A 124 2.47 8.43 -6.01
N GLN A 125 1.64 8.49 -7.06
CA GLN A 125 2.12 8.67 -8.43
C GLN A 125 2.85 10.00 -8.63
N SER A 126 2.39 11.10 -8.05
CA SER A 126 3.10 12.39 -8.18
C SER A 126 4.48 12.33 -7.55
N VAL A 127 4.62 11.68 -6.38
CA VAL A 127 5.92 11.46 -5.73
C VAL A 127 6.83 10.58 -6.58
N LEU A 128 6.33 9.44 -7.08
CA LEU A 128 7.12 8.51 -7.90
C LEU A 128 7.56 9.08 -9.25
N LYS A 129 6.85 10.08 -9.76
CA LYS A 129 7.25 10.82 -10.98
C LYS A 129 8.19 11.99 -10.70
N GLY A 130 8.47 12.31 -9.43
CA GLY A 130 9.22 13.50 -9.04
C GLY A 130 8.45 14.81 -9.21
N GLU A 131 7.12 14.75 -9.39
CA GLU A 131 6.23 15.92 -9.47
C GLU A 131 5.92 16.51 -8.07
N ALA A 132 6.11 15.72 -7.01
CA ALA A 132 5.91 16.13 -5.63
C ALA A 132 6.96 15.49 -4.70
N THR A 133 7.19 16.10 -3.55
CA THR A 133 8.02 15.54 -2.48
C THR A 133 7.15 15.00 -1.34
N ARG A 134 7.70 14.06 -0.57
CA ARG A 134 7.02 13.55 0.62
C ARG A 134 7.05 14.59 1.73
N GLU A 135 5.89 14.80 2.32
CA GLU A 135 5.71 15.76 3.40
C GLU A 135 6.44 15.34 4.68
N ILE A 136 7.12 16.31 5.30
CA ILE A 136 7.71 16.16 6.64
C ILE A 136 6.58 16.08 7.66
N THR A 137 6.69 15.15 8.60
CA THR A 137 5.69 14.91 9.64
C THR A 137 6.36 14.57 10.96
N THR A 138 5.61 14.74 12.05
CA THR A 138 5.98 14.21 13.37
C THR A 138 5.36 12.82 13.49
N PRO A 139 6.14 11.74 13.59
CA PRO A 139 5.62 10.37 13.67
C PRO A 139 4.55 10.15 14.75
N ALA A 140 4.64 10.85 15.90
CA ALA A 140 3.63 10.79 16.96
C ALA A 140 2.24 11.29 16.54
N ALA A 141 2.15 12.16 15.53
CA ALA A 141 0.88 12.66 15.00
C ALA A 141 0.25 11.71 13.96
N LEU A 142 0.96 10.66 13.53
CA LEU A 142 0.43 9.69 12.58
C LEU A 142 -0.50 8.69 13.29
N PRO A 143 -1.54 8.21 12.60
CA PRO A 143 -2.39 7.13 13.11
C PRO A 143 -1.65 5.80 13.07
N ASP A 144 -2.05 4.86 13.92
CA ASP A 144 -1.55 3.48 13.88
C ASP A 144 -1.79 2.85 12.51
N GLY A 145 -0.83 2.06 12.03
CA GLY A 145 -0.88 1.47 10.70
C GLY A 145 -0.35 2.36 9.58
N ALA A 146 -0.07 3.64 9.85
CA ALA A 146 0.59 4.52 8.89
C ALA A 146 2.11 4.28 8.85
N PHE A 147 2.68 4.59 7.70
CA PHE A 147 4.11 4.52 7.44
C PHE A 147 4.73 5.91 7.31
N TYR A 148 5.96 6.01 7.80
CA TYR A 148 6.88 7.12 7.57
C TYR A 148 8.28 6.60 7.27
N THR A 149 9.18 7.47 6.82
CA THR A 149 10.59 7.13 6.57
C THR A 149 11.54 8.08 7.29
N VAL A 150 12.65 7.51 7.77
CA VAL A 150 13.83 8.19 8.31
C VAL A 150 15.05 7.45 7.78
N SER A 151 16.01 8.20 7.20
CA SER A 151 17.26 7.64 6.63
C SER A 151 17.01 6.41 5.76
N ASP A 152 16.09 6.54 4.80
CA ASP A 152 15.68 5.51 3.82
C ASP A 152 15.04 4.24 4.39
N THR A 153 14.85 4.17 5.71
CA THR A 153 14.14 3.07 6.36
C THR A 153 12.67 3.42 6.49
N ALA A 154 11.78 2.53 6.02
CA ALA A 154 10.34 2.63 6.28
C ALA A 154 10.00 2.11 7.68
N TRP A 155 9.13 2.83 8.37
CA TRP A 155 8.71 2.54 9.73
C TRP A 155 7.20 2.48 9.81
N LEU A 156 6.67 1.38 10.36
CA LEU A 156 5.26 1.24 10.73
C LEU A 156 5.04 1.90 12.08
N LYS A 157 4.11 2.85 12.18
CA LYS A 157 3.72 3.47 13.44
C LYS A 157 2.70 2.61 14.21
N GLN A 158 2.95 2.38 15.50
CA GLN A 158 2.06 1.67 16.44
C GLN A 158 2.17 2.24 17.86
N GLY A 159 1.12 2.89 18.35
CA GLY A 159 1.12 3.57 19.65
C GLY A 159 2.26 4.56 19.77
N GLU A 160 3.02 4.48 20.86
CA GLU A 160 4.20 5.33 21.11
C GLU A 160 5.50 4.78 20.51
N THR A 161 5.40 3.83 19.58
CA THR A 161 6.55 3.15 18.97
C THR A 161 6.44 3.06 17.46
N ALA A 162 7.55 2.70 16.83
CA ALA A 162 7.55 2.28 15.44
C ALA A 162 8.42 1.05 15.21
N ARG A 163 8.09 0.30 14.17
CA ARG A 163 8.84 -0.90 13.77
C ARG A 163 9.47 -0.71 12.40
N PRO A 164 10.76 -1.04 12.22
CA PRO A 164 11.39 -0.97 10.91
C PRO A 164 10.82 -2.08 10.03
N TRP A 165 10.53 -1.74 8.78
CA TRP A 165 9.95 -2.65 7.81
C TRP A 165 11.03 -3.29 6.93
N SER A 166 10.82 -4.55 6.58
CA SER A 166 11.54 -5.25 5.52
C SER A 166 10.59 -6.20 4.79
N PHE A 167 11.00 -6.71 3.63
CA PHE A 167 10.22 -7.72 2.92
C PHE A 167 10.00 -9.01 3.71
N ALA A 168 10.90 -9.33 4.65
CA ALA A 168 10.79 -10.51 5.51
C ALA A 168 9.86 -10.30 6.72
N GLY A 169 9.45 -9.05 6.98
CA GLY A 169 8.65 -8.68 8.14
C GLY A 169 9.17 -7.43 8.85
N TYR A 170 8.52 -7.15 9.98
CA TYR A 170 8.84 -6.05 10.88
C TYR A 170 9.89 -6.46 11.91
N GLY A 171 10.83 -5.55 12.18
CA GLY A 171 11.79 -5.67 13.27
C GLY A 171 11.20 -5.31 14.64
N ALA A 172 12.08 -5.26 15.64
CA ALA A 172 11.73 -4.87 17.00
C ALA A 172 11.16 -3.44 17.06
N ALA A 173 10.21 -3.22 17.97
CA ALA A 173 9.68 -1.90 18.24
C ALA A 173 10.78 -0.98 18.81
N GLN A 174 10.81 0.25 18.32
CA GLN A 174 11.73 1.29 18.75
C GLN A 174 10.94 2.56 19.11
N PRO A 175 11.50 3.45 19.95
CA PRO A 175 10.90 4.76 20.20
C PRO A 175 10.62 5.52 18.89
N LEU A 176 9.57 6.34 18.90
CA LEU A 176 9.26 7.19 17.76
C LEU A 176 10.41 8.18 17.48
N HIS A 177 10.70 8.37 16.20
CA HIS A 177 11.57 9.44 15.76
C HIS A 177 10.88 10.80 15.97
N ALA A 178 11.64 11.86 16.21
CA ALA A 178 11.09 13.21 16.37
C ALA A 178 10.49 13.78 15.07
N SER A 179 11.03 13.36 13.93
CA SER A 179 10.61 13.80 12.59
C SER A 179 10.87 12.70 11.56
N GLY A 180 10.13 12.72 10.47
CA GLY A 180 10.31 11.86 9.31
C GLY A 180 9.46 12.32 8.13
N HIS A 181 9.48 11.59 7.02
CA HIS A 181 8.61 11.86 5.88
C HIS A 181 7.47 10.86 5.82
N ARG A 182 6.23 11.33 5.64
CA ARG A 182 5.08 10.42 5.53
C ARG A 182 5.15 9.62 4.23
N LEU A 183 4.95 8.30 4.34
CA LEU A 183 4.80 7.41 3.19
C LEU A 183 3.33 7.18 2.85
N THR A 184 2.50 6.95 3.88
CA THR A 184 1.07 6.68 3.68
C THR A 184 0.33 7.91 3.15
N PRO A 185 -0.51 7.79 2.09
CA PRO A 185 -1.24 8.94 1.54
C PRO A 185 -2.13 9.63 2.58
N ARG A 186 -2.33 10.95 2.46
CA ARG A 186 -3.13 11.75 3.42
C ARG A 186 -4.52 11.16 3.66
N ALA A 187 -5.21 10.83 2.57
CA ALA A 187 -6.55 10.24 2.64
C ALA A 187 -6.54 8.89 3.39
N THR A 188 -5.48 8.11 3.23
CA THR A 188 -5.34 6.82 3.91
C THR A 188 -5.04 7.02 5.39
N CYS A 189 -4.18 7.96 5.77
CA CYS A 189 -4.00 8.33 7.18
C CYS A 189 -5.32 8.78 7.81
N ALA A 190 -6.11 9.59 7.12
CA ALA A 190 -7.41 10.02 7.62
C ALA A 190 -8.37 8.83 7.85
N ALA A 191 -8.39 7.85 6.94
CA ALA A 191 -9.18 6.62 7.12
C ALA A 191 -8.71 5.80 8.33
N LEU A 192 -7.39 5.65 8.52
CA LEU A 192 -6.80 4.96 9.68
C LEU A 192 -7.20 5.66 10.99
N ALA A 193 -7.06 6.98 11.05
CA ALA A 193 -7.46 7.80 12.20
C ALA A 193 -8.98 7.70 12.50
N ALA A 194 -9.80 7.51 11.46
CA ALA A 194 -11.24 7.30 11.58
C ALA A 194 -11.65 5.84 11.86
N GLY A 195 -10.70 4.99 12.24
CA GLY A 195 -10.94 3.63 12.73
C GLY A 195 -10.89 2.53 11.67
N TYR A 196 -10.35 2.79 10.48
CA TYR A 196 -9.99 1.69 9.58
C TYR A 196 -8.76 0.94 10.13
N LEU A 197 -8.89 -0.37 10.35
CA LEU A 197 -7.81 -1.20 10.89
C LEU A 197 -7.21 -2.06 9.76
N PRO A 198 -5.95 -1.81 9.35
CA PRO A 198 -5.32 -2.61 8.31
C PRO A 198 -4.87 -3.97 8.86
N ALA A 199 -4.94 -5.00 8.03
CA ALA A 199 -4.35 -6.29 8.35
C ALA A 199 -2.81 -6.19 8.35
N LEU A 200 -2.18 -6.50 9.47
CA LEU A 200 -0.73 -6.47 9.64
C LEU A 200 -0.11 -7.87 9.55
N HIS A 201 1.13 -7.94 9.07
CA HIS A 201 1.89 -9.19 9.10
C HIS A 201 2.12 -9.64 10.56
N PRO A 202 2.10 -10.95 10.88
CA PRO A 202 2.25 -11.43 12.26
C PRO A 202 3.52 -10.95 12.99
N SER A 203 4.58 -10.60 12.26
CA SER A 203 5.78 -10.01 12.87
C SER A 203 5.54 -8.63 13.51
N ALA A 204 4.47 -7.91 13.15
CA ALA A 204 4.13 -6.61 13.76
C ALA A 204 3.63 -6.74 15.21
N ALA A 205 3.29 -7.96 15.64
CA ALA A 205 2.84 -8.26 17.01
C ALA A 205 3.96 -8.83 17.90
N ARG A 206 5.17 -9.00 17.37
CA ARG A 206 6.29 -9.65 18.08
C ARG A 206 7.06 -8.71 19.01
#